data_AF-A0A147IML8-F1
#
_entry.id   AF-A0A147IML8-F1
#
_cell.length_a   1.000
_cell.length_b   1.000
_cell.length_c   1.000
_cell.angle_alpha   90.00
_cell.angle_beta   90.00
_cell.angle_gamma   90.00
#
_symmetry.space_group_name_H-M   'P 1'
#
loop_
_entity.id
_entity.type
_entity.pdbx_description
1 polymer ?
#
loop_
_entity_poly.entity_id
_entity_poly.type
_entity_poly.pdbx_seq_one_letter_code
_entity_poly.pdbx_strand_id
1 'polypeptide(L)'
;MTKKVGFAAGLGKLGEIGGKAAPAPSTTVRPAETGQGGGPARAARGAQRNGKVNIAGYFDPAVRKQLAMLAVEHDTDQVKLMAEALNLLFEKYGRSPIASA
;
A
#
# COMPACT_ATOMS: atom_id res chain seq x y z
N MET A 1 -35.41 -12.84 10.44
CA MET A 1 -34.35 -12.70 11.48
C MET A 1 -33.05 -12.25 10.83
N THR A 2 -32.63 -11.00 11.04
CA THR A 2 -31.38 -10.46 10.50
C THR A 2 -30.28 -10.55 11.57
N LYS A 3 -29.30 -11.44 11.41
CA LYS A 3 -28.15 -11.54 12.33
C LYS A 3 -27.12 -10.47 11.98
N LYS A 4 -27.02 -9.41 12.78
CA LYS A 4 -25.87 -8.49 12.74
C LYS A 4 -24.66 -9.22 13.31
N VAL A 5 -23.70 -9.56 12.47
CA VAL A 5 -22.39 -10.05 12.91
C VAL A 5 -21.62 -8.84 13.46
N GLY A 6 -21.39 -8.82 14.78
CA GLY A 6 -20.80 -7.68 15.47
C GLY A 6 -19.31 -7.54 15.16
N PHE A 7 -18.87 -6.31 14.86
CA PHE A 7 -17.47 -5.91 14.61
C PHE A 7 -16.51 -6.38 15.71
N ALA A 8 -16.96 -6.41 16.97
CA ALA A 8 -16.20 -6.93 18.11
C ALA A 8 -15.79 -8.40 17.96
N ALA A 9 -16.61 -9.23 17.29
CA ALA A 9 -16.29 -10.63 17.03
C ALA A 9 -15.15 -10.79 16.00
N GLY A 10 -14.90 -9.78 15.17
CA GLY A 10 -13.80 -9.78 14.19
C GLY A 10 -12.42 -9.51 14.81
N LEU A 11 -12.36 -8.69 15.87
CA LEU A 11 -11.10 -8.28 16.50
C LEU A 11 -10.46 -9.37 17.37
N GLY A 12 -11.26 -10.25 17.97
CA GLY A 12 -10.76 -11.36 18.80
C GLY A 12 -9.87 -12.34 18.03
N LYS A 13 -10.07 -12.47 16.72
CA LYS A 13 -9.31 -13.41 15.86
C LYS A 13 -7.90 -12.92 15.50
N LEU A 14 -7.56 -11.66 15.76
CA LEU A 14 -6.27 -11.07 15.39
C LEU A 14 -5.19 -11.29 16.46
N GLY A 15 -5.58 -11.56 17.71
CA GLY A 15 -4.63 -11.84 18.80
C GLY A 15 -3.95 -13.21 18.69
N GLU A 16 -4.60 -14.20 18.07
CA GLU A 16 -4.10 -15.58 17.97
C GLU A 16 -2.98 -15.78 16.93
N ILE A 17 -2.78 -14.86 15.99
CA ILE A 17 -1.67 -14.93 15.02
C ILE A 17 -0.36 -14.33 15.56
N GLY A 18 -0.38 -13.76 16.77
CA GLY A 18 0.70 -12.95 17.34
C GLY A 18 1.72 -13.68 18.22
N GLY A 19 1.84 -15.01 18.19
CA GLY A 19 2.84 -15.64 19.05
C GLY A 19 3.11 -17.13 18.81
N LYS A 20 4.23 -17.44 18.16
CA LYS A 20 5.01 -18.64 18.48
C LYS A 20 6.50 -18.50 18.15
N ALA A 21 7.26 -18.33 19.23
CA ALA A 21 8.64 -18.75 19.54
C ALA A 21 9.72 -18.84 18.43
N ALA A 22 10.86 -18.21 18.73
CA ALA A 22 12.15 -18.41 18.08
C ALA A 22 12.72 -19.82 18.33
N PRO A 23 13.58 -20.30 17.41
CA PRO A 23 14.85 -20.91 17.82
C PRO A 23 16.05 -20.40 17.02
N ALA A 24 17.24 -20.46 17.63
CA ALA A 24 18.56 -20.35 17.00
C ALA A 24 19.37 -21.62 17.38
N PRO A 25 20.60 -21.91 16.87
CA PRO A 25 21.36 -21.40 15.71
C PRO A 25 21.96 -22.51 14.80
N SER A 26 22.52 -22.16 13.62
CA SER A 26 23.86 -22.58 13.11
C SER A 26 24.00 -22.51 11.58
N THR A 27 25.19 -22.07 11.17
CA THR A 27 25.70 -21.74 9.83
C THR A 27 25.77 -22.92 8.84
N THR A 28 25.33 -22.70 7.59
CA THR A 28 25.88 -23.36 6.38
C THR A 28 25.72 -22.40 5.20
N VAL A 29 26.77 -22.33 4.38
CA VAL A 29 27.00 -21.36 3.30
C VAL A 29 26.41 -21.83 1.96
N ARG A 30 26.01 -20.85 1.10
CA ARG A 30 25.95 -20.84 -0.39
C ARG A 30 24.58 -21.12 -1.07
N PRO A 31 24.34 -20.64 -2.32
CA PRO A 31 24.14 -19.25 -2.77
C PRO A 31 22.76 -19.03 -3.46
N ALA A 32 22.47 -17.76 -3.76
CA ALA A 32 21.28 -17.19 -4.41
C ALA A 32 20.47 -18.08 -5.39
N GLU A 33 19.15 -18.14 -5.19
CA GLU A 33 18.17 -18.38 -6.24
C GLU A 33 16.95 -17.45 -6.09
N THR A 34 16.68 -16.74 -7.18
CA THR A 34 15.53 -15.87 -7.41
C THR A 34 14.25 -16.72 -7.43
N GLY A 35 13.57 -16.84 -6.30
CA GLY A 35 12.31 -17.57 -6.18
C GLY A 35 11.14 -16.63 -5.90
N GLN A 36 10.20 -16.54 -6.84
CA GLN A 36 8.90 -15.89 -6.67
C GLN A 36 8.20 -16.44 -5.42
N GLY A 37 8.07 -15.60 -4.39
CA GLY A 37 7.31 -15.91 -3.19
C GLY A 37 5.82 -15.84 -3.48
N GLY A 38 5.16 -17.00 -3.58
CA GLY A 38 3.71 -17.12 -3.57
C GLY A 38 3.14 -16.64 -2.24
N GLY A 39 2.49 -15.47 -2.27
CA GLY A 39 1.62 -14.95 -1.21
C GLY A 39 0.14 -15.14 -1.56
N PRO A 40 -0.76 -15.09 -0.57
CA PRO A 40 -2.13 -15.62 -0.67
C PRO A 40 -2.93 -14.94 -1.77
N ALA A 41 -3.70 -15.78 -2.49
CA ALA A 41 -4.76 -15.48 -3.46
C ALA A 41 -4.72 -14.05 -4.06
N ARG A 42 -4.27 -13.96 -5.32
CA ARG A 42 -4.37 -12.79 -6.19
C ARG A 42 -5.79 -12.23 -6.12
N ALA A 43 -6.02 -11.33 -5.16
CA ALA A 43 -7.32 -10.70 -4.96
C ALA A 43 -7.74 -10.15 -6.31
N ALA A 44 -8.92 -10.56 -6.77
CA ALA A 44 -9.46 -10.20 -8.08
C ALA A 44 -9.13 -8.73 -8.33
N ARG A 45 -8.32 -8.48 -9.37
CA ARG A 45 -7.80 -7.14 -9.69
C ARG A 45 -9.01 -6.22 -9.79
N GLY A 46 -9.28 -5.44 -8.75
CA GLY A 46 -10.47 -4.60 -8.70
C GLY A 46 -10.51 -3.75 -9.96
N ALA A 47 -11.69 -3.58 -10.56
CA ALA A 47 -11.88 -2.90 -11.84
C ALA A 47 -11.14 -1.54 -11.91
N GLN A 48 -11.01 -0.86 -10.76
CA GLN A 48 -10.29 0.40 -10.57
C GLN A 48 -8.78 0.35 -10.92
N ARG A 49 -8.16 -0.85 -10.99
CA ARG A 49 -6.73 -1.05 -11.30
C ARG A 49 -6.49 -1.51 -12.74
N ASN A 50 -7.52 -1.62 -13.57
CA ASN A 50 -7.36 -1.97 -14.97
C ASN A 50 -6.71 -0.80 -15.72
N GLY A 51 -5.64 -1.07 -16.46
CA GLY A 51 -4.89 -0.03 -17.19
C GLY A 51 -4.02 0.90 -16.33
N LYS A 52 -4.01 0.74 -14.99
CA LYS A 52 -3.19 1.56 -14.07
C LYS A 52 -2.02 0.75 -13.49
N VAL A 53 -0.90 1.44 -13.24
CA VAL A 53 0.30 0.91 -12.58
C VAL A 53 0.47 1.55 -11.20
N ASN A 54 1.11 0.85 -10.26
CA ASN A 54 1.43 1.40 -8.96
C ASN A 54 2.77 2.14 -9.01
N ILE A 55 2.79 3.38 -8.51
CA ILE A 55 4.01 4.16 -8.27
C ILE A 55 4.12 4.34 -6.75
N ALA A 56 5.13 3.73 -6.13
CA ALA A 56 5.34 3.76 -4.69
C ALA A 56 6.81 4.04 -4.34
N GLY A 57 7.03 4.65 -3.18
CA GLY A 57 8.33 4.91 -2.58
C GLY A 57 8.24 4.91 -1.05
N TYR A 58 9.38 4.71 -0.39
CA TYR A 58 9.48 4.85 1.05
C TYR A 58 9.74 6.31 1.42
N PHE A 59 8.93 6.86 2.33
CA PHE A 59 9.03 8.23 2.82
C PHE A 59 8.94 8.25 4.34
N ASP A 60 9.38 9.35 4.94
CA ASP A 60 9.17 9.59 6.37
C ASP A 60 7.66 9.63 6.69
N PRO A 61 7.20 9.05 7.82
CA PRO A 61 5.79 9.07 8.21
C PRO A 61 5.17 10.48 8.26
N ALA A 62 5.94 11.52 8.53
CA ALA A 62 5.50 12.91 8.52
C ALA A 62 5.01 13.35 7.12
N VAL A 63 5.65 12.88 6.05
CA VAL A 63 5.26 13.19 4.66
C VAL A 63 3.84 12.68 4.39
N ARG A 64 3.55 11.44 4.80
CA ARG A 64 2.21 10.85 4.68
C ARG A 64 1.18 11.65 5.47
N LYS A 65 1.51 12.11 6.68
CA LYS A 65 0.60 12.92 7.51
C LYS A 65 0.30 14.25 6.83
N GLN A 66 1.32 14.94 6.32
CA GLN A 66 1.15 16.22 5.64
C GLN A 66 0.31 16.08 4.36
N LEU A 67 0.56 15.05 3.55
CA LEU A 67 -0.25 14.78 2.35
C LEU A 67 -1.72 14.49 2.70
N ALA A 68 -1.97 13.78 3.80
CA ALA A 68 -3.32 13.52 4.28
C ALA A 68 -4.02 14.79 4.77
N MET A 69 -3.32 15.69 5.47
CA MET A 69 -3.89 16.97 5.90
C MET A 69 -4.27 17.83 4.70
N LEU A 70 -3.41 17.93 3.68
CA LEU A 70 -3.72 18.64 2.44
C LEU A 70 -4.97 18.08 1.74
N ALA A 71 -5.12 16.75 1.71
CA ALA A 71 -6.30 16.12 1.12
C ALA A 71 -7.60 16.54 1.83
N VAL A 72 -7.56 16.63 3.16
CA VAL A 72 -8.70 17.09 3.98
C VAL A 72 -8.96 18.58 3.80
N GLU A 73 -7.93 19.41 3.83
CA GLU A 73 -8.04 20.87 3.68
C GLU A 73 -8.65 21.28 2.33
N HIS A 74 -8.36 20.52 1.27
CA HIS A 74 -8.81 20.80 -0.09
C HIS A 74 -9.99 19.94 -0.56
N ASP A 75 -10.64 19.18 0.35
CA ASP A 75 -11.75 18.27 0.04
C ASP A 75 -11.48 17.39 -1.19
N THR A 76 -10.32 16.73 -1.19
CA THR A 76 -9.79 15.96 -2.32
C THR A 76 -9.14 14.65 -1.87
N ASP A 77 -8.70 13.85 -2.84
CA ASP A 77 -8.09 12.55 -2.59
C ASP A 77 -6.55 12.61 -2.70
N GLN A 78 -5.85 11.81 -1.90
CA GLN A 78 -4.38 11.73 -1.95
C GLN A 78 -3.84 11.31 -3.33
N VAL A 79 -4.58 10.48 -4.08
CA VAL A 79 -4.19 10.09 -5.44
C VAL A 79 -4.25 11.28 -6.41
N LYS A 80 -5.21 12.19 -6.22
CA LYS A 80 -5.35 13.41 -7.03
C LYS A 80 -4.23 14.40 -6.74
N LEU A 81 -3.88 14.60 -5.47
CA LEU A 81 -2.71 15.39 -5.07
C LEU A 81 -1.41 14.80 -5.62
N MET A 82 -1.28 13.47 -5.63
CA MET A 82 -0.10 12.81 -6.21
C MET A 82 -0.04 13.04 -7.73
N ALA A 83 -1.17 12.94 -8.43
CA ALA A 83 -1.24 13.22 -9.87
C ALA A 83 -0.85 14.68 -10.18
N GLU A 84 -1.33 15.63 -9.37
CA GLU A 84 -0.94 17.04 -9.48
C GLU A 84 0.57 17.24 -9.27
N ALA A 85 1.13 16.68 -8.19
CA ALA A 85 2.57 16.76 -7.91
C ALA A 85 3.43 16.16 -9.02
N LEU A 86 3.00 15.03 -9.61
CA LEU A 86 3.67 14.40 -10.75
C LEU A 86 3.61 15.26 -12.01
N ASN A 87 2.45 15.89 -12.29
CA ASN A 87 2.31 16.78 -13.43
C ASN A 87 3.18 18.04 -13.28
N LEU A 88 3.22 18.65 -12.10
CA LEU A 88 4.12 19.76 -11.80
C LEU A 88 5.60 19.37 -12.01
N LEU A 89 5.97 18.14 -11.63
CA LEU A 89 7.30 17.61 -11.88
C LEU A 89 7.57 17.43 -13.38
N PHE A 90 6.62 16.87 -14.13
CA PHE A 90 6.75 16.69 -15.58
C PHE A 90 6.93 18.02 -16.30
N GLU A 91 6.11 19.02 -15.98
CA GLU A 91 6.21 20.36 -16.56
C GLU A 91 7.57 21.00 -16.26
N LYS A 92 8.06 20.89 -15.03
CA LYS A 92 9.40 21.35 -14.64
C LYS A 92 10.51 20.76 -15.52
N TYR A 93 10.34 19.54 -16.03
CA TYR A 93 11.30 18.87 -16.92
C TYR A 93 10.91 18.91 -18.42
N GLY A 94 9.96 19.77 -18.81
CA GLY A 94 9.52 19.89 -20.20
C GLY A 94 8.86 18.61 -20.73
N ARG A 95 8.06 17.95 -19.89
CA ARG A 95 7.26 16.77 -20.23
C ARG A 95 5.78 17.10 -20.12
N SER A 96 4.95 16.40 -20.87
CA SER A 96 3.49 16.59 -20.85
C SER A 96 2.90 16.12 -19.50
N PRO A 97 1.90 16.83 -18.94
CA PRO A 97 1.24 16.47 -17.69
C PRO A 97 0.24 15.31 -17.90
N ILE A 98 0.76 14.08 -17.92
CA ILE A 98 -0.02 12.86 -18.25
C ILE A 98 -0.62 12.13 -17.03
N ALA A 99 -0.29 12.55 -15.81
CA ALA A 99 -0.77 11.87 -14.61
C ALA A 99 -2.26 12.16 -14.37
N SER A 100 -3.04 11.10 -14.09
CA SER A 100 -4.48 11.17 -13.83
C SER A 100 -4.88 10.16 -12.75
N ALA A 101 -5.72 10.61 -11.82
CA ALA A 101 -6.20 9.82 -10.66
C ALA A 101 -7.25 8.77 -11.05
#